data_AF-A0A7V9IP66-F1
#
_entry.id   AF-A0A7V9IP66-F1
#
_cell.length_a   1.000
_cell.length_b   1.000
_cell.length_c   1.000
_cell.angle_alpha   90.00
_cell.angle_beta   90.00
_cell.angle_gamma   90.00
#
_symmetry.space_group_name_H-M   'P 1'
#
loop_
_entity.id
_entity.type
_entity.pdbx_description
1 polymer ?
#
loop_
_entity_poly.entity_id
_entity_poly.type
_entity_poly.pdbx_seq_one_letter_code
_entity_poly.pdbx_strand_id
1 'polypeptide(L)'
;MKPSHLAAALLMVTIWGFNFVVIRWGLDNVPPMTLTFFRFALAAFPAVLFVRRPQPSWRLVTGYWLFAFTIQFGLLFGGMQAGMPTGLASL
;
A
#
# COMPACT_ATOMS: atom_id res chain seq x y z
N MET A 1 -6.86 25.03 -12.76
CA MET A 1 -7.17 23.59 -12.55
C MET A 1 -8.68 23.47 -12.32
N LYS A 2 -9.38 22.50 -12.93
CA LYS A 2 -10.82 22.34 -12.66
C LYS A 2 -11.03 21.98 -11.17
N PRO A 3 -12.06 22.52 -10.50
CA PRO A 3 -12.32 22.23 -9.07
C PRO A 3 -12.43 20.73 -8.78
N SER A 4 -12.93 19.94 -9.74
CA SER A 4 -13.00 18.48 -9.66
C SER A 4 -11.64 17.81 -9.51
N HIS A 5 -10.59 18.31 -10.17
CA HIS A 5 -9.23 17.77 -10.02
C HIS A 5 -8.65 18.08 -8.65
N LEU A 6 -8.94 19.27 -8.11
CA LEU A 6 -8.52 19.64 -6.76
C LEU A 6 -9.22 18.76 -5.71
N ALA A 7 -10.53 18.57 -5.83
CA ALA A 7 -11.29 17.70 -4.93
C ALA A 7 -10.79 16.25 -4.99
N ALA A 8 -10.51 15.72 -6.20
CA ALA A 8 -9.97 14.37 -6.37
C ALA A 8 -8.56 14.23 -5.76
N ALA A 9 -7.69 15.23 -5.93
CA ALA A 9 -6.36 15.24 -5.34
C ALA A 9 -6.42 15.25 -3.80
N LEU A 10 -7.27 16.11 -3.22
CA LEU A 10 -7.48 16.17 -1.77
C LEU A 10 -8.01 14.84 -1.23
N LEU A 11 -9.02 14.28 -1.89
CA LEU A 11 -9.60 12.99 -1.51
C LEU A 11 -8.54 11.88 -1.56
N MET A 12 -7.73 11.83 -2.62
CA MET A 12 -6.66 10.86 -2.77
C MET A 12 -5.63 10.96 -1.63
N VAL A 13 -5.15 12.17 -1.34
CA VAL A 13 -4.16 12.39 -0.27
C VAL A 13 -4.76 12.08 1.10
N THR A 14 -6.02 12.45 1.36
CA THR A 14 -6.68 12.13 2.63
C THR A 14 -6.86 10.61 2.81
N ILE A 15 -7.34 9.90 1.78
CA ILE A 15 -7.51 8.45 1.82
C ILE A 15 -6.16 7.77 2.06
N TRP A 16 -5.13 8.20 1.34
CA TRP A 16 -3.78 7.63 1.47
C TRP A 16 -3.16 7.92 2.84
N GLY A 17 -3.26 9.15 3.34
CA GLY A 17 -2.76 9.52 4.66
C GLY A 17 -3.47 8.79 5.81
N PHE A 18 -4.81 8.72 5.76
CA PHE A 18 -5.60 8.01 6.76
C PHE A 18 -5.26 6.52 6.81
N ASN A 19 -4.90 5.94 5.67
CA ASN A 19 -4.54 4.53 5.59
C ASN A 19 -3.34 4.15 6.49
N PHE A 20 -2.36 5.05 6.68
CA PHE A 20 -1.22 4.83 7.59
C PHE A 20 -1.63 4.80 9.07
N VAL A 21 -2.67 5.54 9.44
CA VAL A 21 -3.24 5.50 10.80
C VAL A 21 -3.83 4.12 11.07
N VAL A 22 -4.61 3.60 10.11
CA VAL A 22 -5.20 2.25 10.20
C VAL A 22 -4.12 1.18 10.24
N ILE A 23 -3.06 1.32 9.43
CA ILE A 23 -1.91 0.39 9.46
C ILE A 23 -1.27 0.39 10.84
N ARG A 24 -1.01 1.56 11.44
CA ARG A 24 -0.41 1.64 12.77
C ARG A 24 -1.26 0.94 13.83
N TRP A 25 -2.57 1.15 13.83
CA TRP A 25 -3.49 0.41 14.72
C TRP A 25 -3.46 -1.09 14.46
N GLY A 26 -3.33 -1.52 13.20
CA GLY A 26 -3.15 -2.92 12.85
C GLY A 26 -1.85 -3.52 13.38
N LEU A 27 -0.75 -2.75 13.35
CA LEU A 27 0.57 -3.17 13.83
C LEU A 27 0.65 -3.38 15.35
N ASP A 28 -0.32 -2.88 16.11
CA ASP A 28 -0.40 -3.10 17.56
C ASP A 28 -0.75 -4.57 17.88
N ASN A 29 -1.44 -5.27 16.98
CA ASN A 29 -1.91 -6.65 17.19
C ASN A 29 -1.39 -7.65 16.14
N VAL A 30 -0.95 -7.18 14.97
CA VAL A 30 -0.59 -8.02 13.82
C VAL A 30 0.86 -7.76 13.41
N PRO A 31 1.68 -8.80 13.20
CA PRO A 31 3.04 -8.63 12.70
C PRO A 31 3.07 -7.90 11.34
N PRO A 32 4.10 -7.08 11.07
CA PRO A 32 4.20 -6.27 9.85
C PRO A 32 4.09 -7.08 8.57
N MET A 33 4.81 -8.19 8.48
CA MET A 33 4.79 -9.08 7.31
C MET A 33 3.40 -9.63 7.02
N THR A 34 2.67 -10.03 8.08
CA THR A 34 1.30 -10.55 7.97
C THR A 34 0.32 -9.47 7.53
N LEU A 35 0.44 -8.26 8.09
CA LEU A 35 -0.39 -7.12 7.71
C LEU A 35 -0.14 -6.71 6.25
N THR A 36 1.12 -6.68 5.82
CA THR A 36 1.52 -6.45 4.42
C THR A 36 0.92 -7.50 3.50
N PHE A 37 1.04 -8.79 3.86
CA PHE A 37 0.49 -9.88 3.07
C PHE A 37 -1.02 -9.77 2.88
N PHE A 38 -1.79 -9.64 3.97
CA PHE A 38 -3.25 -9.54 3.87
C PHE A 38 -3.71 -8.29 3.12
N ARG A 39 -3.06 -7.15 3.35
CA ARG A 39 -3.36 -5.90 2.62
C ARG A 39 -3.24 -6.10 1.11
N PHE A 40 -2.11 -6.64 0.64
CA PHE A 40 -1.89 -6.80 -0.79
C PHE A 40 -2.65 -7.99 -1.38
N ALA A 41 -2.89 -9.06 -0.62
CA ALA A 41 -3.74 -10.17 -1.07
C ALA A 41 -5.19 -9.72 -1.29
N LEU A 42 -5.74 -8.94 -0.35
CA LEU A 42 -7.09 -8.37 -0.47
C LEU A 42 -7.19 -7.35 -1.60
N ALA A 43 -6.12 -6.57 -1.85
CA ALA A 43 -6.08 -5.65 -3.00
C ALA A 43 -5.91 -6.38 -4.34
N ALA A 44 -5.16 -7.48 -4.36
CA ALA A 44 -4.94 -8.30 -5.54
C ALA A 44 -6.19 -9.08 -5.95
N PHE A 45 -7.02 -9.52 -4.99
CA PHE A 45 -8.24 -10.27 -5.28
C PHE A 45 -9.18 -9.58 -6.30
N PRO A 46 -9.66 -8.33 -6.08
CA PRO A 46 -10.47 -7.64 -7.08
C PRO A 46 -9.65 -7.30 -8.32
N ALA A 47 -8.35 -7.00 -8.19
CA ALA A 47 -7.51 -6.70 -9.34
C ALA A 47 -7.44 -7.89 -10.30
N VAL A 48 -7.31 -9.12 -9.81
CA VAL A 48 -7.29 -10.33 -10.65
C VAL A 48 -8.63 -10.57 -11.35
N LEU A 49 -9.75 -10.17 -10.75
CA LEU A 49 -11.09 -10.32 -11.32
C LEU A 49 -11.43 -9.27 -12.38
N PHE A 50 -11.05 -8.00 -12.14
CA PHE A 50 -11.46 -6.86 -12.98
C PHE A 50 -10.37 -6.37 -13.94
N VAL A 51 -9.09 -6.63 -13.66
CA VAL A 51 -7.98 -6.11 -14.47
C VAL A 51 -7.61 -7.12 -15.55
N ARG A 52 -7.57 -6.66 -16.80
CA ARG A 52 -7.14 -7.45 -17.95
C ARG A 52 -5.70 -7.91 -17.75
N ARG A 53 -5.39 -9.14 -18.18
CA ARG A 53 -4.05 -9.73 -18.05
C ARG A 53 -2.95 -8.77 -18.55
N PRO A 54 -1.85 -8.61 -17.81
CA PRO A 54 -0.75 -7.73 -18.21
C PRO A 54 -0.17 -8.17 -19.56
N GLN A 55 0.14 -7.20 -20.43
CA GLN A 55 0.90 -7.43 -21.68
C GLN A 55 2.41 -7.69 -21.46
N PRO A 56 3.08 -7.13 -20.43
CA PRO A 56 4.50 -7.38 -20.18
C PRO A 56 4.80 -8.83 -19.78
N SER A 57 6.08 -9.21 -19.86
CA SER A 57 6.53 -10.53 -19.42
C SER A 57 6.24 -10.73 -17.92
N TRP A 58 5.79 -11.93 -17.56
CA TRP A 58 5.46 -12.28 -16.17
C TRP A 58 6.62 -12.04 -15.19
N ARG A 59 7.87 -12.20 -15.65
CA ARG A 59 9.06 -11.92 -14.83
C ARG A 59 9.15 -10.46 -14.38
N LEU A 60 8.84 -9.53 -15.29
CA LEU A 60 8.84 -8.09 -14.98
C LEU A 60 7.69 -7.74 -14.04
N VAL A 61 6.52 -8.33 -14.27
CA VAL A 61 5.37 -8.18 -13.39
C VAL A 61 5.73 -8.66 -11.98
N THR A 62 6.13 -9.93 -11.82
CA THR A 62 6.45 -10.49 -10.50
C THR A 62 7.60 -9.76 -9.82
N GLY A 63 8.63 -9.36 -10.57
CA GLY A 63 9.75 -8.57 -10.05
C GLY A 63 9.28 -7.22 -9.52
N TYR A 64 8.49 -6.49 -10.30
CA TYR A 64 7.91 -5.21 -9.86
C TYR A 64 7.07 -5.39 -8.59
N TRP A 65 6.19 -6.40 -8.56
CA TRP A 65 5.36 -6.64 -7.40
C TRP A 65 6.17 -6.95 -6.13
N LEU A 66 7.23 -7.75 -6.28
CA LEU A 66 8.10 -8.12 -5.17
C LEU A 66 8.85 -6.92 -4.60
N PHE A 67 9.48 -6.10 -5.46
CA PHE A 67 10.29 -4.98 -5.00
C PHE A 67 9.45 -3.79 -4.55
N ALA A 68 8.44 -3.40 -5.33
CA ALA A 68 7.65 -2.19 -5.08
C ALA A 68 6.58 -2.37 -4.00
N PHE A 69 6.05 -3.58 -3.82
CA PHE A 69 5.02 -3.83 -2.80
C PHE A 69 5.57 -4.64 -1.64
N THR A 70 6.06 -5.86 -1.88
CA THR A 70 6.43 -6.77 -0.78
C THR A 70 7.63 -6.26 0.03
N ILE A 71 8.75 -5.96 -0.62
CA ILE A 71 9.98 -5.56 0.06
C ILE A 71 9.82 -4.14 0.60
N GLN A 72 9.43 -3.18 -0.25
CA GLN A 72 9.28 -1.78 0.16
C GLN A 72 8.33 -1.61 1.35
N PHE A 73 7.09 -2.12 1.26
CA PHE A 73 6.12 -1.95 2.35
C PHE A 73 6.40 -2.87 3.53
N GLY A 74 7.00 -4.05 3.30
CA GLY A 74 7.47 -4.91 4.37
C GLY A 74 8.47 -4.21 5.28
N LEU A 75 9.47 -3.57 4.69
CA LEU A 75 10.45 -2.76 5.41
C LEU A 75 9.82 -1.51 6.04
N LEU A 76 8.92 -0.82 5.32
CA LEU A 76 8.22 0.36 5.82
C LEU A 76 7.40 0.05 7.08
N PHE A 77 6.63 -1.04 7.06
CA PHE A 77 5.78 -1.43 8.19
C PHE A 77 6.62 -1.95 9.35
N GLY A 78 7.72 -2.64 9.06
CA GLY A 78 8.74 -2.97 10.07
C GLY A 78 9.32 -1.73 10.73
N GLY A 79 9.66 -0.70 9.95
CA GLY A 79 10.13 0.59 10.48
C GLY A 79 9.08 1.31 11.33
N MET A 80 7.81 1.30 10.91
CA MET A 80 6.72 1.84 11.71
C MET A 80 6.53 1.08 13.02
N GLN A 81 6.64 -0.25 13.02
CA GLN A 81 6.59 -1.03 14.25
C GLN A 81 7.79 -0.72 15.17
N ALA A 82 8.97 -0.53 14.60
CA ALA A 82 10.19 -0.15 15.32
C ALA A 82 10.16 1.29 15.90
N GLY A 83 9.09 2.05 15.67
CA GLY A 83 8.86 3.36 16.29
C GLY A 83 8.87 4.53 15.33
N MET A 84 8.99 4.31 14.01
CA MET A 84 8.89 5.39 13.03
C MET A 84 7.48 6.03 13.08
N PRO A 85 7.37 7.37 13.24
CA PRO A 85 6.10 8.07 13.20
C PRO A 85 5.35 7.86 11.88
N THR A 86 4.04 7.63 11.95
CA THR A 86 3.19 7.42 10.77
C THR A 86 3.22 8.59 9.80
N GLY A 87 3.32 9.82 10.30
CA GLY A 87 3.41 11.02 9.48
C GLY A 87 4.69 11.08 8.62
N LEU A 88 5.81 10.58 9.14
CA LEU A 88 7.05 10.45 8.37
C LEU A 88 6.99 9.29 7.37
N ALA A 89 6.20 8.25 7.67
CA ALA A 89 6.02 7.11 6.79
C ALA A 89 5.07 7.40 5.61
N SER A 90 4.22 8.43 5.74
CA SER A 90 3.26 8.86 4.72
C SER A 90 3.79 9.90 3.72
N LEU A 91 5.00 10.41 3.95
CA LEU A 91 5.70 11.37 3.07
C LEU A 91 6.41 10.63 1.93
#